data_AF-D1BU52-F1
#
_entry.id   AF-D1BU52-F1
#
_cell.length_a   1.000
_cell.length_b   1.000
_cell.length_c   1.000
_cell.angle_alpha   90.00
_cell.angle_beta   90.00
_cell.angle_gamma   90.00
#
_symmetry.space_group_name_H-M   'P 1'
#
loop_
_entity.id
_entity.type
_entity.pdbx_description
1 polymer ?
#
loop_
_entity_poly.entity_id
_entity_poly.type
_entity_poly.pdbx_seq_one_letter_code
_entity_poly.pdbx_strand_id
1 'polypeptide(L)'
;MAQRDESLAVKIAAMVLTLAAGWLAQKAVGMIWEKSTGHHAPTDLDDDEITVVQAVTFAAVSGGVAVLARRLTRRGVVRAAARITPKPPPA
;
A
#
# COMPACT_ATOMS: atom_id res chain seq x y z
N MET A 1 -13.35 15.41 -28.04
CA MET A 1 -12.77 16.30 -27.02
C MET A 1 -13.05 15.78 -25.60
N ALA A 2 -14.30 15.46 -25.23
CA ALA A 2 -14.70 15.01 -23.87
C ALA A 2 -13.90 13.83 -23.25
N GLN A 3 -13.45 12.86 -24.04
CA GLN A 3 -12.71 11.69 -23.52
C GLN A 3 -11.27 12.02 -23.05
N ARG A 4 -10.68 13.11 -23.58
CA ARG A 4 -9.36 13.59 -23.13
C ARG A 4 -9.46 14.20 -21.74
N ASP A 5 -10.47 15.04 -21.50
CA ASP A 5 -10.67 15.74 -20.24
C ASP A 5 -10.98 14.76 -19.09
N GLU A 6 -11.78 13.72 -19.37
CA GLU A 6 -12.02 12.63 -18.40
C GLU A 6 -10.72 11.89 -18.06
N SER A 7 -9.90 11.58 -19.07
CA SER A 7 -8.60 10.94 -18.83
C SER A 7 -7.62 11.83 -18.05
N LEU A 8 -7.66 13.15 -18.27
CA LEU A 8 -6.83 14.12 -17.55
C LEU A 8 -7.29 14.26 -16.11
N ALA A 9 -8.59 14.37 -15.86
CA ALA A 9 -9.15 14.41 -14.51
C ALA A 9 -8.79 13.15 -13.72
N VAL A 10 -8.93 11.97 -14.35
CA VAL A 10 -8.56 10.69 -13.71
C VAL A 10 -7.04 10.60 -13.47
N LYS A 11 -6.20 11.05 -14.41
CA LYS A 11 -4.73 11.07 -14.22
C LYS A 11 -4.32 12.00 -13.09
N ILE A 12 -4.90 13.19 -13.01
CA ILE A 12 -4.63 14.16 -11.94
C ILE A 12 -5.09 13.58 -10.60
N ALA A 13 -6.30 13.02 -10.55
CA ALA A 13 -6.81 12.38 -9.34
C ALA A 13 -5.92 11.21 -8.89
N ALA A 14 -5.48 10.37 -9.82
CA ALA A 14 -4.57 9.26 -9.53
C ALA A 14 -3.21 9.76 -9.01
N MET A 15 -2.67 10.85 -9.59
CA MET A 15 -1.45 11.49 -9.10
C MET A 15 -1.63 12.01 -7.67
N VAL A 16 -2.68 12.79 -7.42
CA VAL A 16 -2.97 13.34 -6.09
C VAL A 16 -3.15 12.22 -5.06
N LEU A 17 -3.88 11.17 -5.42
CA LEU A 17 -4.11 10.02 -4.55
C LEU A 17 -2.80 9.29 -4.24
N THR A 18 -1.92 9.12 -5.23
CA THR A 18 -0.61 8.48 -5.04
C THR A 18 0.27 9.29 -4.11
N LEU A 19 0.31 10.62 -4.27
CA LEU A 19 1.05 11.51 -3.38
C LEU A 19 0.50 11.48 -1.95
N ALA A 20 -0.82 11.56 -1.80
CA ALA A 20 -1.48 11.48 -0.50
C ALA A 20 -1.22 10.13 0.19
N ALA A 21 -1.25 9.03 -0.57
CA ALA A 21 -0.92 7.71 -0.06
C ALA A 21 0.53 7.61 0.40
N GLY A 22 1.48 8.17 -0.37
CA GLY A 22 2.89 8.25 0.02
C GLY A 22 3.10 9.02 1.32
N TRP A 23 2.49 10.21 1.44
CA TRP A 23 2.58 11.03 2.65
C TRP A 23 1.99 10.32 3.87
N LEU A 24 0.82 9.69 3.71
CA LEU A 24 0.18 8.95 4.79
C LEU A 24 0.99 7.71 5.19
N ALA A 25 1.62 7.03 4.24
CA ALA A 25 2.52 5.92 4.50
C ALA A 25 3.74 6.37 5.32
N GLN A 26 4.39 7.49 4.95
CA GLN A 26 5.51 8.04 5.72
C GLN A 26 5.10 8.39 7.15
N LYS A 27 3.94 9.04 7.33
CA LYS A 27 3.38 9.35 8.66
C LYS A 27 3.13 8.07 9.47
N ALA A 28 2.52 7.06 8.86
CA ALA A 28 2.22 5.80 9.52
C ALA A 28 3.49 5.07 9.96
N VAL A 29 4.51 4.98 9.09
CA VAL A 29 5.80 4.36 9.41
C VAL A 29 6.47 5.09 10.57
N GLY A 30 6.52 6.43 10.55
CA GLY A 30 7.10 7.22 11.65
C GLY A 30 6.40 6.97 12.99
N MET A 31 5.07 6.97 13.01
CA MET A 31 4.29 6.70 14.21
C MET A 31 4.47 5.26 14.74
N ILE A 32 4.51 4.27 13.85
CA ILE A 32 4.75 2.88 14.24
C ILE A 32 6.16 2.74 14.84
N TRP A 33 7.15 3.41 14.24
CA TRP A 33 8.52 3.39 14.74
C TRP A 33 8.62 3.99 16.13
N GLU A 34 8.18 5.24 16.30
CA GLU A 34 8.22 5.97 17.57
C GLU A 34 7.51 5.18 18.68
N LYS A 35 6.37 4.56 18.37
CA LYS A 35 5.65 3.73 19.33
C LYS A 35 6.37 2.42 19.68
N SER A 36 7.15 1.85 18.77
CA SER A 36 7.82 0.56 18.96
C SER A 36 9.21 0.68 19.59
N THR A 37 9.99 1.70 19.19
CA THR A 37 11.39 1.89 19.62
C THR A 37 11.55 3.03 20.62
N GLY A 38 10.51 3.85 20.82
CA GLY A 38 10.55 5.01 21.72
C GLY A 38 11.40 6.18 21.21
N HIS A 39 11.93 6.07 19.99
CA HIS A 39 12.80 7.08 19.36
C HIS A 39 12.26 7.42 17.96
N HIS A 40 12.57 8.61 17.45
CA HIS A 40 12.17 8.98 16.10
C HIS A 40 12.77 8.04 15.05
N ALA A 41 11.99 7.75 14.00
CA ALA A 41 12.41 6.88 12.92
C ALA A 41 13.71 7.39 12.28
N PRO A 42 14.72 6.53 12.07
CA PRO A 42 15.93 6.92 11.36
C PRO A 42 15.54 7.36 9.95
N THR A 43 15.78 8.64 9.66
CA THR A 43 15.52 9.26 8.36
C THR A 43 16.73 9.19 7.43
N ASP A 44 17.89 8.85 7.98
CA ASP A 44 19.11 8.67 7.22
C ASP A 44 19.35 7.17 6.99
N LEU A 45 19.38 6.78 5.73
CA LEU A 45 19.62 5.42 5.27
C LEU A 45 21.06 5.23 4.78
N ASP A 46 21.85 6.31 4.71
CA ASP A 46 23.23 6.33 4.24
C ASP A 46 24.25 6.22 5.39
N ASP A 47 23.80 5.90 6.61
CA ASP A 47 24.69 5.49 7.70
C ASP A 47 25.25 4.10 7.36
N ASP A 48 26.55 4.03 7.07
CA ASP A 48 27.24 2.89 6.43
C ASP A 48 27.16 1.56 7.21
N GLU A 49 26.66 1.57 8.45
CA GLU A 49 26.22 0.37 9.14
C GLU A 49 24.78 0.01 8.75
N ILE A 50 24.63 -0.88 7.76
CA ILE A 50 23.41 -1.71 7.65
C ILE A 50 23.29 -2.49 8.97
N THR A 51 22.60 -1.90 9.93
CA THR A 51 22.44 -2.46 11.26
C THR A 51 21.48 -3.64 11.12
N VAL A 52 21.71 -4.72 11.88
CA VAL A 52 20.81 -5.90 11.90
C VAL A 52 19.33 -5.49 12.06
N VAL A 53 19.09 -4.38 12.76
CA VAL A 53 17.79 -3.74 12.91
C VAL A 53 17.17 -3.31 11.56
N GLN A 54 17.92 -2.66 10.67
CA GLN A 54 17.42 -2.21 9.37
C GLN A 54 17.08 -3.41 8.47
N ALA A 55 17.93 -4.44 8.43
CA ALA A 55 17.67 -5.67 7.68
C ALA A 55 16.42 -6.41 8.18
N VAL A 56 16.30 -6.58 9.50
CA VAL A 56 15.13 -7.23 10.12
C VAL A 56 13.86 -6.41 9.88
N THR A 57 13.95 -5.08 9.96
CA THR A 57 12.80 -4.20 9.69
C THR A 57 12.36 -4.31 8.24
N PHE A 58 13.29 -4.23 7.29
CA PHE A 58 12.97 -4.34 5.87
C PHE A 58 12.31 -5.69 5.57
N ALA A 59 12.82 -6.78 6.13
CA ALA A 59 12.23 -8.11 6.00
C ALA A 59 10.83 -8.18 6.61
N ALA A 60 10.62 -7.63 7.81
CA ALA A 60 9.32 -7.61 8.48
C ALA A 60 8.28 -6.80 7.70
N VAL A 61 8.66 -5.63 7.19
CA VAL A 61 7.80 -4.78 6.36
C VAL A 61 7.47 -5.48 5.05
N SER A 62 8.48 -6.00 4.34
CA SER A 62 8.29 -6.71 3.07
C SER A 62 7.39 -7.94 3.23
N GLY A 63 7.64 -8.75 4.26
CA GLY A 63 6.82 -9.92 4.59
C GLY A 63 5.39 -9.54 4.97
N GLY A 64 5.22 -8.52 5.81
CA GLY A 64 3.91 -8.00 6.23
C GLY A 64 3.08 -7.49 5.06
N VAL A 65 3.68 -6.67 4.19
CA VAL A 65 3.04 -6.15 2.97
C VAL A 65 2.64 -7.30 2.05
N ALA A 66 3.52 -8.29 1.81
CA ALA A 66 3.22 -9.42 0.94
C ALA A 66 2.02 -10.24 1.43
N VAL A 67 1.93 -10.50 2.74
CA VAL A 67 0.81 -11.22 3.35
C VAL A 67 -0.49 -10.42 3.26
N LEU A 68 -0.43 -9.12 3.56
CA LEU A 68 -1.59 -8.23 3.46
C LEU A 68 -2.09 -8.13 2.03
N ALA A 69 -1.19 -7.91 1.06
CA ALA A 69 -1.51 -7.92 -0.36
C ALA A 69 -2.21 -9.22 -0.75
N ARG A 70 -1.65 -10.39 -0.41
CA ARG A 70 -2.27 -11.69 -0.69
C ARG A 70 -3.69 -11.80 -0.10
N ARG A 71 -3.89 -11.39 1.15
CA ARG A 71 -5.20 -11.44 1.82
C ARG A 71 -6.20 -10.48 1.19
N LEU A 72 -5.79 -9.26 0.91
CA LEU A 72 -6.64 -8.23 0.30
C LEU A 72 -7.01 -8.60 -1.13
N THR A 73 -6.07 -9.10 -1.93
CA THR A 73 -6.33 -9.61 -3.28
C THR A 73 -7.33 -10.77 -3.23
N ARG A 74 -7.13 -11.78 -2.36
CA ARG A 74 -8.10 -12.88 -2.23
C ARG A 74 -9.49 -12.38 -1.84
N ARG A 75 -9.59 -11.47 -0.86
CA ARG A 75 -10.88 -10.90 -0.41
C ARG A 75 -11.54 -10.04 -1.49
N GLY A 76 -10.76 -9.22 -2.20
CA GLY A 76 -11.22 -8.35 -3.27
C GLY A 76 -11.69 -9.14 -4.49
N VAL A 77 -10.91 -10.14 -4.92
CA VAL A 77 -11.24 -11.03 -6.03
C VAL A 77 -12.49 -11.86 -5.71
N VAL A 78 -12.63 -12.42 -4.51
CA VAL A 78 -13.84 -13.17 -4.12
C VAL A 78 -15.07 -12.26 -4.12
N ARG A 79 -14.97 -11.03 -3.57
CA ARG A 79 -16.10 -10.07 -3.58
C ARG A 79 -16.45 -9.58 -4.98
N ALA A 80 -15.45 -9.34 -5.82
CA ALA A 80 -15.68 -8.94 -7.21
C ALA A 80 -16.30 -10.09 -8.00
N ALA A 81 -15.74 -11.30 -7.91
CA ALA A 81 -16.27 -12.49 -8.57
C ALA A 81 -17.74 -12.77 -8.17
N ALA A 82 -18.07 -12.63 -6.88
CA ALA A 82 -19.44 -12.78 -6.40
C ALA A 82 -20.42 -11.74 -7.01
N ARG A 83 -19.95 -10.56 -7.40
CA ARG A 83 -20.78 -9.56 -8.11
C ARG A 83 -20.86 -9.79 -9.62
N ILE A 84 -19.89 -10.50 -10.21
CA ILE A 84 -19.77 -10.66 -11.66
C ILE A 84 -20.33 -12.02 -12.13
N THR A 85 -20.49 -13.00 -11.25
CA THR A 85 -21.00 -14.33 -11.62
C THR A 85 -22.49 -14.23 -12.02
N PRO A 86 -22.87 -14.52 -13.28
CA PRO A 86 -24.26 -14.55 -13.71
C PRO A 86 -24.98 -15.76 -13.08
N LYS A 87 -26.25 -15.59 -12.73
CA LYS A 87 -27.11 -16.68 -12.25
C LYS A 87 -27.13 -17.82 -13.29
N PRO A 88 -26.88 -19.09 -12.93
CA PRO A 88 -26.94 -20.19 -13.88
C PRO A 88 -28.38 -20.34 -14.42
N PRO A 89 -28.55 -20.64 -15.72
CA PRO A 89 -29.88 -20.79 -16.32
C PRO A 89 -30.62 -21.96 -15.67
N PRO A 90 -31.94 -21.83 -15.44
CA PRO A 90 -32.74 -22.94 -14.94
C PRO A 90 -32.77 -24.08 -15.98
N ALA A 91 -32.64 -25.31 -15.49
CA ALA A 91 -32.77 -26.54 -16.27
C ALA A 91 -34.24 -26.79 -16.66
#